data_AF-A0A9X2DE60-F1
#
_entry.id   AF-A0A9X2DE60-F1
#
_cell.length_a   1.000
_cell.length_b   1.000
_cell.length_c   1.000
_cell.angle_alpha   90.00
_cell.angle_beta   90.00
_cell.angle_gamma   90.00
#
_symmetry.space_group_name_H-M   'P 1'
#
loop_
_entity.id
_entity.type
_entity.pdbx_description
1 polymer ?
#
loop_
_entity_poly.entity_id
_entity_poly.type
_entity_poly.pdbx_seq_one_letter_code
_entity_poly.pdbx_strand_id
1 'polypeptide(L)'
;MSTNTWLHIICAMQINAVLFGLGAVIVLVSPVMAADAKIWIPLVVVLSFVLALILARFIAPRLRLRYWRKRGQRGDAISGY
;
A
#
# COMPACT_ATOMS: atom_id res chain seq x y z
N MET A 1 -18.39 10.79 -5.38
CA MET A 1 -17.26 9.87 -5.09
C MET A 1 -16.85 10.06 -3.64
N SER A 2 -16.90 9.01 -2.82
CA SER A 2 -16.62 9.11 -1.38
C SER A 2 -15.11 9.19 -1.13
N THR A 3 -14.67 10.13 -0.29
CA THR A 3 -13.27 10.31 0.16
C THR A 3 -12.61 9.02 0.65
N ASN A 4 -13.41 8.08 1.14
CA ASN A 4 -12.97 6.75 1.57
C ASN A 4 -12.37 5.93 0.41
N THR A 5 -12.98 5.95 -0.77
CA THR A 5 -12.50 5.18 -1.92
C THR A 5 -11.17 5.73 -2.43
N TRP A 6 -10.99 7.05 -2.38
CA TRP A 6 -9.76 7.72 -2.82
C TRP A 6 -8.55 7.37 -1.95
N LEU A 7 -8.73 7.33 -0.63
CA LEU A 7 -7.69 6.91 0.32
C LEU A 7 -7.23 5.47 0.07
N HIS A 8 -8.18 4.56 -0.19
CA HIS A 8 -7.88 3.17 -0.51
C HIS A 8 -7.09 3.04 -1.81
N ILE A 9 -7.45 3.80 -2.85
CA ILE A 9 -6.77 3.78 -4.15
C ILE A 9 -5.31 4.26 -4.01
N ILE A 10 -5.08 5.39 -3.34
CA ILE A 10 -3.72 5.95 -3.19
C ILE A 10 -2.84 5.05 -2.33
N CYS A 11 -3.38 4.50 -1.23
CA CYS A 11 -2.62 3.55 -0.42
C CYS A 11 -2.27 2.28 -1.21
N ALA A 12 -3.21 1.72 -1.97
CA ALA A 12 -2.95 0.52 -2.77
C ALA A 12 -1.87 0.79 -3.84
N MET A 13 -1.90 1.96 -4.48
CA MET A 13 -0.92 2.34 -5.50
C MET A 13 0.50 2.47 -4.91
N GLN A 14 0.64 3.09 -3.74
CA GLN A 14 1.96 3.23 -3.10
C GLN A 14 2.49 1.90 -2.53
N ILE A 15 1.63 1.08 -1.94
CA ILE A 15 2.01 -0.25 -1.45
C ILE A 15 2.53 -1.11 -2.62
N ASN A 16 1.84 -1.09 -3.77
CA ASN A 16 2.28 -1.82 -4.95
C ASN A 16 3.65 -1.33 -5.47
N ALA A 17 3.83 -0.01 -5.56
CA ALA A 17 5.10 0.57 -6.02
C ALA A 17 6.29 0.22 -5.11
N VAL A 18 6.13 0.31 -3.79
CA VAL A 18 7.19 -0.02 -2.82
C VAL A 18 7.53 -1.51 -2.84
N LEU A 19 6.51 -2.39 -2.90
CA LEU A 19 6.73 -3.84 -2.98
C LEU A 19 7.40 -4.25 -4.30
N PHE A 20 7.00 -3.65 -5.41
CA PHE A 20 7.65 -3.86 -6.70
C PHE A 20 9.13 -3.41 -6.65
N GLY A 21 9.39 -2.20 -6.16
CA GLY A 21 10.76 -1.68 -6.06
C GLY A 21 11.65 -2.55 -5.15
N LEU A 22 11.16 -2.95 -3.98
CA LEU A 22 11.89 -3.81 -3.06
C LEU A 22 12.18 -5.19 -3.67
N GLY A 23 11.16 -5.80 -4.30
CA GLY A 23 11.31 -7.09 -4.97
C GLY A 23 12.31 -7.04 -6.14
N ALA A 24 12.26 -5.98 -6.95
CA ALA A 24 13.19 -5.78 -8.06
C ALA A 24 14.63 -5.63 -7.56
N VAL A 25 14.85 -4.89 -6.47
CA VAL A 25 16.17 -4.76 -5.84
C VAL A 25 16.67 -6.12 -5.35
N ILE A 26 15.84 -6.92 -4.69
CA ILE A 26 16.23 -8.26 -4.21
C ILE A 26 16.65 -9.17 -5.38
N VAL A 27 15.91 -9.14 -6.50
CA VAL A 27 16.23 -9.92 -7.71
C VAL A 27 17.55 -9.48 -8.33
N LEU A 28 17.79 -8.17 -8.43
CA LEU A 28 18.98 -7.62 -9.07
C LEU A 28 20.23 -7.74 -8.20
N VAL A 29 20.08 -7.72 -6.87
CA VAL A 29 21.19 -7.93 -5.91
C VAL A 29 21.62 -9.40 -5.87
N SER A 30 20.71 -10.34 -6.11
CA SER A 30 21.03 -11.77 -6.11
C SER A 30 21.68 -12.21 -7.43
N PRO A 31 22.97 -12.61 -7.44
CA PRO A 31 23.66 -13.02 -8.66
C PRO A 31 23.07 -14.30 -9.29
N VAL A 32 22.37 -15.12 -8.49
CA VAL A 32 21.69 -16.34 -8.94
C VAL A 32 20.39 -16.01 -9.70
N MET A 33 19.67 -14.96 -9.28
CA MET A 33 18.44 -14.54 -9.95
C MET A 33 18.70 -13.58 -11.11
N ALA A 34 19.86 -12.92 -11.16
CA ALA A 34 20.27 -12.07 -12.27
C ALA A 34 20.49 -12.86 -13.58
N ALA A 35 20.94 -14.12 -13.49
CA ALA A 35 21.16 -14.99 -14.66
C ALA A 35 19.86 -15.27 -15.45
N ASP A 36 18.75 -15.50 -14.72
CA ASP A 36 17.42 -15.73 -15.28
C ASP A 36 16.48 -14.54 -15.03
N ALA A 37 17.01 -13.31 -14.98
CA ALA A 37 16.23 -12.12 -14.64
C ALA A 37 14.96 -11.95 -15.51
N LYS A 38 15.01 -12.45 -16.76
CA LYS A 38 13.86 -12.49 -17.68
C LYS A 38 12.64 -13.24 -17.13
N ILE A 39 12.85 -14.22 -16.25
CA ILE A 39 11.80 -15.04 -15.60
C ILE A 39 11.51 -14.50 -14.20
N TRP A 40 12.55 -14.13 -13.45
CA TRP A 40 12.39 -13.68 -12.07
C TRP A 40 11.69 -12.32 -11.94
N ILE A 41 11.94 -11.38 -12.87
CA ILE A 41 11.28 -10.07 -12.85
C ILE A 41 9.75 -10.20 -12.99
N PRO A 42 9.18 -10.89 -14.00
CA PRO A 42 7.73 -11.03 -14.10
C PRO A 42 7.13 -11.82 -12.93
N LEU A 43 7.86 -12.80 -12.38
CA LEU A 43 7.40 -13.53 -11.18
C LEU A 43 7.30 -12.60 -9.96
N VAL A 44 8.29 -11.73 -9.76
CA VAL A 44 8.25 -10.70 -8.71
C VAL A 44 7.13 -9.69 -8.93
N VAL A 45 6.84 -9.30 -10.17
CA VAL A 45 5.69 -8.43 -10.47
C VAL A 45 4.39 -9.09 -9.98
N VAL A 46 4.16 -10.36 -10.34
CA VAL A 46 2.95 -11.08 -9.93
C VAL A 46 2.87 -11.21 -8.40
N LEU A 47 3.98 -11.60 -7.75
CA LEU A 47 4.07 -11.69 -6.29
C LEU A 47 3.80 -10.34 -5.60
N SER A 48 4.39 -9.25 -6.11
CA SER A 48 4.20 -7.91 -5.56
C SER A 48 2.75 -7.45 -5.71
N PHE A 49 2.08 -7.76 -6.82
CA PHE A 49 0.64 -7.45 -6.99
C PHE A 49 -0.22 -8.20 -5.98
N VAL A 50 0.02 -9.51 -5.77
CA VAL A 50 -0.73 -10.31 -4.80
C VAL A 50 -0.49 -9.80 -3.38
N LEU A 51 0.77 -9.58 -3.02
CA LEU A 51 1.15 -9.05 -1.70
C LEU A 51 0.59 -7.65 -1.48
N ALA A 52 0.56 -6.80 -2.50
CA ALA A 52 0.03 -5.44 -2.42
C ALA A 52 -1.46 -5.44 -2.09
N LEU A 53 -2.26 -6.29 -2.73
CA LEU A 53 -3.69 -6.39 -2.45
C LEU A 53 -3.96 -6.88 -1.02
N ILE A 54 -3.19 -7.87 -0.55
CA ILE A 54 -3.30 -8.40 0.81
C ILE A 54 -2.91 -7.31 1.82
N LEU A 55 -1.73 -6.70 1.66
CA LEU A 55 -1.22 -5.66 2.56
C LEU A 55 -2.12 -4.42 2.56
N ALA A 56 -2.63 -3.98 1.41
CA ALA A 56 -3.58 -2.87 1.34
C ALA A 56 -4.87 -3.16 2.12
N ARG A 57 -5.40 -4.38 2.03
CA ARG A 57 -6.60 -4.79 2.80
C ARG A 57 -6.36 -4.83 4.31
N PHE A 58 -5.14 -5.15 4.75
CA PHE A 58 -4.78 -5.14 6.17
C PHE A 58 -4.43 -3.75 6.70
N ILE A 59 -3.76 -2.91 5.91
CA ILE A 59 -3.25 -1.59 6.32
C ILE A 59 -4.34 -0.51 6.23
N ALA A 60 -5.19 -0.52 5.20
CA ALA A 60 -6.28 0.46 5.03
C ALA A 60 -7.24 0.56 6.24
N PRO A 61 -7.73 -0.54 6.86
CA PRO A 61 -8.58 -0.43 8.05
C PRO A 61 -7.79 0.09 9.27
N ARG A 62 -6.49 -0.18 9.38
CA ARG A 62 -5.65 0.32 10.49
C ARG A 62 -5.46 1.83 10.44
N LEU A 63 -5.36 2.43 9.24
CA LEU A 63 -5.34 3.88 9.05
C LEU A 63 -6.70 4.53 9.41
N ARG A 64 -7.80 3.77 9.27
CA ARG A 64 -9.16 4.22 9.56
C ARG A 64 -9.48 4.28 11.07
N LEU A 65 -8.85 3.43 11.87
CA LEU A 65 -9.39 3.04 13.18
C LEU A 65 -9.10 3.99 14.36
N ARG A 66 -8.17 4.96 14.28
CA ARG A 66 -7.84 5.76 15.47
C ARG A 66 -7.69 7.27 15.30
N TYR A 67 -7.34 7.78 14.13
CA TYR A 67 -6.96 9.21 14.04
C TYR A 67 -8.11 10.18 13.77
N TRP A 68 -9.13 9.77 13.01
CA TRP A 68 -10.17 10.69 12.54
C TRP A 68 -11.35 10.83 13.50
N ARG A 69 -11.66 9.79 14.29
CA ARG A 69 -12.75 9.84 15.28
C ARG A 69 -12.47 10.83 16.42
N LYS A 70 -11.20 11.06 16.76
CA LYS A 70 -10.79 12.04 17.79
C LYS A 70 -10.70 13.49 17.28
N ARG A 71 -10.54 13.72 15.97
CA ARG A 71 -10.44 15.09 15.41
C ARG A 71 -11.78 15.70 15.04
N GLY A 72 -12.74 14.91 14.56
CA GLY A 72 -14.10 15.42 14.26
C GLY A 72 -14.83 15.94 15.51
N GLN A 73 -14.71 15.24 16.64
CA GLN A 73 -15.40 15.64 17.88
C GLN A 73 -14.83 16.90 18.56
N ARG A 74 -13.58 17.29 18.25
CA ARG A 74 -12.98 18.52 18.81
C ARG A 74 -13.26 19.76 17.98
N GLY A 75 -13.61 19.61 16.70
CA GLY A 75 -14.01 20.73 15.84
C GLY A 75 -15.47 21.14 16.03
N ASP A 76 -16.35 20.18 16.31
CA ASP A 76 -17.79 20.44 16.45
C ASP A 76 -18.18 21.03 17.82
N ALA A 77 -17.33 20.93 18.84
CA ALA A 77 -17.58 21.54 20.16
C ALA A 77 -17.36 23.06 20.21
N ILE A 78 -16.78 23.64 19.14
CA ILE A 78 -16.45 25.08 19.06
C ILE A 78 -17.40 25.83 18.10
N SER A 79 -18.15 25.11 17.27
CA SER A 79 -19.19 25.69 16.42
C SER A 79 -20.51 25.70 17.19
N GLY A 80 -20.61 26.66 18.11
CA GLY A 80 -21.81 26.89 18.90
C GLY A 80 -23.03 27.16 18.03
N TYR A 81 -24.11 26.46 18.37
CA TYR A 81 -25.49 26.91 18.26
C TYR A 81 -26.18 26.60 19.58
#